data_AF-A0A7W8W2F8-F1
#
_entry.id   AF-A0A7W8W2F8-F1
#
_cell.length_a   1.000
_cell.length_b   1.000
_cell.length_c   1.000
_cell.angle_alpha   90.00
_cell.angle_beta   90.00
_cell.angle_gamma   90.00
#
_symmetry.space_group_name_H-M   'P 1'
#
loop_
_entity.id
_entity.type
_entity.pdbx_description
1 polymer ?
#
loop_
_entity_poly.entity_id
_entity_poly.type
_entity_poly.pdbx_seq_one_letter_code
_entity_poly.pdbx_strand_id
1 'polypeptide(L)'
;MRNDTLAKNERELSSISSAIAEQTTRSLQGVELLLRRAAVLTDVERVGTSSSSSTEFLRGQTGGVPQIRELTVADASGKLIASSAAADGSAINISARPYFQYLEHAKGDAIAVSEPITKEAAPQTDEWYW
;
A
#
# COMPACT_ATOMS: atom_id res chain seq x y z
N MET A 1 34.47 27.41 21.15
CA MET A 1 34.76 26.60 19.95
C MET A 1 34.17 25.19 20.02
N ARG A 2 34.63 24.27 20.88
CA ARG A 2 34.07 22.90 20.97
C ARG A 2 32.57 22.84 21.30
N ASN A 3 32.12 23.63 22.28
CA ASN A 3 30.69 23.70 22.66
C ASN A 3 29.82 24.31 21.55
N ASP A 4 30.35 25.27 20.79
CA ASP A 4 29.63 25.91 19.69
C ASP A 4 29.42 24.95 18.51
N THR A 5 30.41 24.08 18.25
CA THR A 5 30.31 23.02 17.23
C THR A 5 29.27 21.96 17.61
N LEU A 6 29.24 21.53 18.87
CA LEU A 6 28.24 20.56 19.34
C LEU A 6 26.81 21.12 19.27
N ALA A 7 26.61 22.35 19.76
CA ALA A 7 25.30 23.01 19.72
C ALA A 7 24.82 23.29 18.29
N LYS A 8 25.73 23.47 17.33
CA LYS A 8 25.39 23.58 15.91
C LYS A 8 24.97 22.22 15.33
N ASN A 9 25.73 21.16 15.61
CA ASN A 9 25.41 19.81 15.14
C ASN A 9 24.06 19.31 15.68
N GLU A 10 23.73 19.58 16.95
CA GLU A 10 22.43 19.22 17.54
C GLU A 10 21.26 19.91 16.83
N ARG A 11 21.41 21.20 16.52
CA ARG A 11 20.40 21.96 15.76
C ARG A 11 20.23 21.42 14.35
N GLU A 12 21.33 21.08 13.69
CA GLU A 12 21.31 20.51 12.34
C GLU A 12 20.62 19.13 12.32
N LEU A 13 20.93 18.26 13.29
CA LEU A 13 20.26 16.96 13.44
C LEU A 13 18.77 17.11 13.71
N SER A 14 18.38 18.06 14.58
CA SER A 14 16.97 18.36 14.85
C SER A 14 16.24 18.86 13.59
N SER A 15 16.89 19.73 12.82
CA SER A 15 16.35 20.24 11.56
C SER A 15 16.17 19.11 10.52
N ILE A 16 17.15 18.21 10.39
CA ILE A 16 17.07 17.07 9.46
C ILE A 16 15.96 16.12 9.90
N SER A 17 15.87 15.81 11.20
CA SER A 17 14.82 14.93 11.74
C SER A 17 13.43 15.49 11.46
N SER A 18 13.26 16.79 11.65
CA SER A 18 12.00 17.50 11.36
C SER A 18 11.67 17.46 9.87
N ALA A 19 12.66 17.73 9.00
CA ALA A 19 12.47 17.66 7.56
C ALA A 19 12.08 16.25 7.09
N ILE A 20 12.70 15.20 7.64
CA ILE A 20 12.35 13.81 7.32
C ILE A 20 10.92 13.51 7.75
N ALA A 21 10.53 13.88 8.97
CA ALA A 21 9.16 13.66 9.46
C ALA A 21 8.11 14.35 8.58
N GLU A 22 8.38 15.58 8.14
CA GLU A 22 7.51 16.31 7.22
C GLU A 22 7.43 15.67 5.84
N GLN A 23 8.56 15.18 5.30
CA GLN A 23 8.60 14.48 4.01
C GLN A 23 7.82 13.17 4.09
N THR A 24 8.00 12.40 5.17
CA THR A 24 7.23 11.16 5.41
C THR A 24 5.74 11.45 5.51
N THR A 25 5.35 12.49 6.26
CA THR A 25 3.95 12.89 6.40
C THR A 25 3.33 13.25 5.06
N ARG A 26 4.01 14.08 4.26
CA ARG A 26 3.55 14.46 2.92
C ARG A 26 3.45 13.26 1.97
N SER A 27 4.41 12.34 2.04
CA SER A 27 4.39 11.11 1.24
C SER A 27 3.17 10.25 1.59
N LEU A 28 2.89 10.04 2.89
CA LEU A 28 1.74 9.26 3.35
C LEU A 28 0.41 9.91 2.99
N GLN A 29 0.30 11.24 3.10
CA GLN A 29 -0.89 11.99 2.66
C GLN A 29 -1.16 11.81 1.15
N GLY A 30 -0.10 11.80 0.34
CA GLY A 30 -0.20 11.53 -1.09
C GLY A 30 -0.73 10.12 -1.38
N VAL A 31 -0.25 9.12 -0.62
CA VAL A 31 -0.73 7.74 -0.72
C VAL A 31 -2.20 7.62 -0.31
N GLU A 32 -2.60 8.25 0.79
CA GLU A 32 -3.99 8.28 1.26
C GLU A 32 -4.94 8.87 0.22
N LEU A 33 -4.57 9.98 -0.43
CA LEU A 33 -5.39 10.60 -1.46
C LEU A 33 -5.61 9.66 -2.65
N LEU A 34 -4.58 8.93 -3.06
CA LEU A 34 -4.67 7.95 -4.14
C LEU A 34 -5.55 6.77 -3.77
N LEU A 35 -5.45 6.26 -2.54
CA LEU A 35 -6.32 5.18 -2.03
C LEU A 35 -7.79 5.61 -2.03
N ARG A 36 -8.09 6.80 -1.52
CA ARG A 36 -9.46 7.35 -1.51
C ARG A 36 -10.02 7.51 -2.93
N ARG A 37 -9.21 8.04 -3.85
CA ARG A 37 -9.60 8.19 -5.26
C ARG A 37 -9.88 6.83 -5.91
N ALA A 38 -9.01 5.84 -5.68
CA ALA A 38 -9.19 4.50 -6.20
C ALA A 38 -10.47 3.85 -5.65
N ALA A 39 -10.73 3.96 -4.34
CA ALA A 39 -11.91 3.41 -3.69
C ALA A 39 -13.22 3.95 -4.29
N VAL A 40 -13.35 5.28 -4.42
CA VAL A 40 -14.54 5.91 -5.01
C VAL A 40 -14.77 5.44 -6.44
N LEU A 41 -13.71 5.35 -7.26
CA LEU A 41 -13.83 4.95 -8.65
C LEU A 41 -14.13 3.46 -8.80
N THR A 42 -13.63 2.61 -7.90
CA THR A 42 -13.99 1.19 -7.88
C THR A 42 -15.45 0.96 -7.49
N ASP A 43 -16.00 1.76 -6.58
CA ASP A 43 -17.43 1.70 -6.25
C ASP A 43 -18.31 2.08 -7.45
N VAL A 44 -17.86 3.06 -8.25
CA VAL A 44 -18.52 3.46 -9.50
C VAL A 44 -18.37 2.38 -10.59
N GLU A 45 -17.19 1.77 -10.75
CA GLU A 45 -16.94 0.73 -11.76
C GLU A 45 -17.60 -0.62 -11.44
N ARG A 46 -17.83 -0.96 -10.16
CA ARG A 46 -18.62 -2.14 -9.76
C ARG A 46 -20.03 -2.15 -10.37
N VAL A 47 -20.53 -0.99 -10.83
CA VAL A 47 -21.83 -0.85 -11.48
C VAL A 47 -21.81 -1.26 -12.97
N GLY A 48 -20.66 -1.56 -13.60
CA GLY A 48 -20.70 -1.97 -15.02
C GLY A 48 -19.43 -2.38 -15.77
N THR A 49 -18.27 -2.61 -15.14
CA THR A 49 -17.00 -2.74 -15.89
C THR A 49 -16.25 -4.08 -15.67
N SER A 50 -15.52 -4.56 -16.69
CA SER A 50 -14.70 -5.77 -16.67
C SER A 50 -13.36 -5.60 -15.92
N SER A 51 -12.85 -6.69 -15.32
CA SER A 51 -11.58 -6.71 -14.54
C SER A 51 -10.33 -6.17 -15.29
N SER A 52 -10.31 -6.27 -16.62
CA SER A 52 -9.22 -5.74 -17.46
C SER A 52 -9.15 -4.20 -17.44
N SER A 53 -10.30 -3.53 -17.48
CA SER A 53 -10.37 -2.06 -17.44
C SER A 53 -9.93 -1.52 -16.08
N SER A 54 -10.33 -2.19 -14.98
CA SER A 54 -9.89 -1.79 -13.64
C SER A 54 -8.39 -1.96 -13.46
N THR A 55 -7.77 -3.00 -14.03
CA THR A 55 -6.30 -3.19 -13.98
C THR A 55 -5.54 -2.06 -14.67
N GLU A 56 -5.96 -1.65 -15.87
CA GLU A 56 -5.36 -0.52 -16.59
C GLU A 56 -5.56 0.80 -15.85
N PHE A 57 -6.74 0.99 -15.28
CA PHE A 57 -7.04 2.15 -14.44
C PHE A 57 -6.08 2.25 -13.25
N LEU A 58 -5.91 1.16 -12.48
CA LEU A 58 -5.00 1.14 -11.33
C LEU A 58 -3.55 1.41 -11.75
N ARG A 59 -3.10 0.87 -12.90
CA ARG A 59 -1.78 1.18 -13.47
C ARG A 59 -1.61 2.66 -13.78
N GLY A 60 -2.63 3.28 -14.37
CA GLY A 60 -2.65 4.72 -14.64
C GLY A 60 -2.53 5.56 -13.36
N GLN A 61 -3.13 5.13 -12.25
CA GLN A 61 -3.00 5.82 -10.96
C GLN A 61 -1.60 5.69 -10.36
N THR A 62 -0.94 4.54 -10.50
CA THR A 62 0.39 4.31 -9.91
C THR A 62 1.55 4.83 -10.75
N GLY A 63 1.35 5.09 -12.05
CA GLY A 63 2.43 5.44 -12.99
C GLY A 63 3.24 6.70 -12.66
N GLY A 64 2.73 7.59 -11.80
CA GLY A 64 3.42 8.80 -11.33
C GLY A 64 3.88 8.76 -9.88
N VAL A 65 3.77 7.62 -9.20
CA VAL A 65 3.84 7.53 -7.73
C VAL A 65 4.87 6.47 -7.33
N PRO A 66 6.17 6.80 -7.37
CA PRO A 66 7.24 5.82 -7.17
C PRO A 66 7.25 5.17 -5.78
N GLN A 67 6.63 5.79 -4.78
CA GLN A 67 6.48 5.23 -3.44
C GLN A 67 5.46 4.09 -3.35
N ILE A 68 4.61 3.89 -4.37
CA ILE A 68 3.63 2.80 -4.43
C ILE A 68 4.17 1.71 -5.35
N ARG A 69 4.47 0.55 -4.77
CA ARG A 69 4.88 -0.64 -5.54
C ARG A 69 3.71 -1.23 -6.32
N GLU A 70 2.54 -1.31 -5.69
CA GLU A 70 1.37 -2.02 -6.19
C GLU A 70 0.12 -1.43 -5.56
N LEU A 71 -0.95 -1.32 -6.35
CA LEU A 71 -2.28 -0.95 -5.90
C LEU A 71 -3.25 -2.05 -6.30
N THR A 72 -4.00 -2.58 -5.33
CA THR A 72 -4.91 -3.70 -5.55
C THR A 72 -6.31 -3.38 -5.05
N VAL A 73 -7.29 -4.10 -5.59
CA VAL A 73 -8.68 -4.06 -5.16
C VAL A 73 -9.07 -5.47 -4.75
N ALA A 74 -9.65 -5.59 -3.57
CA ALA A 74 -10.22 -6.83 -3.06
C ALA A 74 -11.74 -6.74 -3.00
N ASP A 75 -12.42 -7.87 -3.15
CA ASP A 75 -13.83 -7.97 -2.80
C ASP A 75 -14.04 -8.13 -1.28
N ALA A 76 -15.31 -8.15 -0.86
CA ALA A 76 -15.69 -8.29 0.55
C ALA A 76 -15.27 -9.63 1.18
N SER A 77 -14.89 -10.64 0.38
CA SER A 77 -14.35 -11.92 0.87
C SER A 77 -12.83 -11.91 1.03
N GLY A 78 -12.19 -10.78 0.71
CA GLY A 78 -10.74 -10.62 0.73
C GLY A 78 -10.04 -11.18 -0.51
N LYS A 79 -10.78 -11.57 -1.56
CA LYS A 79 -10.15 -12.01 -2.81
C LYS A 79 -9.73 -10.80 -3.63
N LEU A 80 -8.48 -10.77 -4.10
CA LEU A 80 -8.03 -9.73 -5.04
C LEU A 80 -8.73 -9.91 -6.38
N ILE A 81 -9.31 -8.82 -6.90
CA ILE A 81 -10.08 -8.78 -8.15
C ILE A 81 -9.43 -7.89 -9.23
N ALA A 82 -8.52 -7.01 -8.83
CA ALA A 82 -7.68 -6.21 -9.73
C ALA A 82 -6.36 -5.82 -9.04
N SER A 83 -5.29 -5.65 -9.83
CA SER A 83 -3.99 -5.16 -9.36
C SER A 83 -3.34 -4.29 -10.43
N SER A 84 -2.56 -3.28 -10.03
CA SER A 84 -1.68 -2.54 -10.93
C SER A 84 -0.43 -3.34 -11.32
N ALA A 85 -0.04 -4.32 -10.51
CA ALA A 85 1.01 -5.27 -10.87
C ALA A 85 0.47 -6.27 -11.93
N ALA A 86 1.38 -6.87 -12.71
CA ALA A 86 0.98 -7.91 -13.64
C ALA A 86 0.36 -9.09 -12.87
N ALA A 87 -0.80 -9.57 -13.32
CA ALA A 87 -1.46 -10.73 -12.72
C ALA A 87 -0.53 -11.94 -12.81
N ASP A 88 0.09 -12.33 -11.69
CA ASP A 88 0.45 -13.72 -11.49
C ASP A 88 -0.87 -14.47 -11.34
N GLY A 89 -1.14 -15.50 -12.15
CA GLY A 89 -2.44 -16.16 -12.22
C GLY A 89 -2.94 -16.83 -10.93
N SER A 90 -2.36 -16.52 -9.77
CA SER A 90 -2.78 -16.97 -8.45
C SER A 90 -3.85 -16.03 -7.89
N ALA A 91 -5.01 -16.58 -7.53
CA ALA A 91 -6.02 -15.84 -6.80
C ALA A 91 -5.55 -15.59 -5.37
N ILE A 92 -4.86 -14.47 -5.13
CA ILE A 92 -4.42 -14.06 -3.80
C ILE A 92 -5.65 -13.68 -2.95
N ASN A 93 -5.74 -14.27 -1.75
CA ASN A 93 -6.74 -13.92 -0.75
C ASN A 93 -6.05 -13.27 0.46
N ILE A 94 -6.54 -12.11 0.88
CA ILE A 94 -6.01 -11.29 1.97
C ILE A 94 -6.91 -11.28 3.21
N SER A 95 -7.98 -12.10 3.26
CA SER A 95 -8.92 -12.16 4.39
C SER A 95 -8.27 -12.47 5.74
N ALA A 96 -7.21 -13.26 5.74
CA ALA A 96 -6.45 -13.58 6.95
C ALA A 96 -5.49 -12.46 7.38
N ARG A 97 -5.34 -11.39 6.60
CA ARG A 97 -4.40 -10.30 6.90
C ARG A 97 -4.99 -9.39 7.98
N PRO A 98 -4.20 -8.99 9.00
CA PRO A 98 -4.70 -8.16 10.09
C PRO A 98 -5.31 -6.83 9.63
N TYR A 99 -4.74 -6.21 8.59
CA TYR A 99 -5.28 -4.97 8.04
C TYR A 99 -6.65 -5.17 7.36
N PHE A 100 -6.90 -6.33 6.76
CA PHE A 100 -8.18 -6.61 6.12
C PHE A 100 -9.26 -6.83 7.19
N GLN A 101 -8.98 -7.64 8.21
CA GLN A 101 -9.89 -7.89 9.33
C GLN A 101 -10.22 -6.60 10.09
N TYR A 102 -9.24 -5.72 10.28
CA TYR A 102 -9.48 -4.40 10.86
C TYR A 102 -10.44 -3.57 10.00
N LEU A 103 -10.20 -3.50 8.69
CA LEU A 103 -11.02 -2.71 7.76
C LEU A 103 -12.44 -3.29 7.56
N GLU A 104 -12.61 -4.62 7.62
CA GLU A 104 -13.91 -5.29 7.53
C GLU A 104 -14.88 -4.85 8.63
N HIS A 105 -14.35 -4.59 9.83
CA HIS A 105 -15.14 -4.12 10.97
C HIS A 105 -15.14 -2.59 11.13
N ALA A 106 -14.35 -1.89 10.31
CA ALA A 106 -14.25 -0.44 10.37
C ALA A 106 -15.45 0.24 9.69
N LYS A 107 -15.70 1.51 10.04
CA LYS A 107 -16.78 2.32 9.49
C LYS A 107 -16.23 3.55 8.78
N GLY A 108 -16.93 4.02 7.76
CA GLY A 108 -16.55 5.21 6.99
C GLY A 108 -15.24 5.01 6.25
N ASP A 109 -14.46 6.08 6.13
CA ASP A 109 -13.22 6.10 5.35
C ASP A 109 -12.00 5.62 6.16
N ALA A 110 -12.15 4.48 6.83
CA ALA A 110 -11.08 3.94 7.65
C ALA A 110 -9.85 3.59 6.80
N ILE A 111 -8.67 3.89 7.34
CA ILE A 111 -7.38 3.58 6.73
C ILE A 111 -6.56 2.80 7.74
N ALA A 112 -5.84 1.80 7.24
CA ALA A 112 -4.93 0.99 8.04
C ALA A 112 -3.53 1.02 7.42
N VAL A 113 -2.53 1.15 8.27
CA VAL A 113 -1.13 0.87 7.96
C VAL A 113 -0.75 -0.35 8.79
N SER A 114 -0.38 -1.45 8.14
CA SER A 114 0.00 -2.66 8.84
C SER A 114 1.45 -2.62 9.30
N GLU A 115 1.77 -3.49 10.25
CA GLU A 115 3.16 -3.93 10.43
C GLU A 115 3.73 -4.49 9.11
N PRO A 116 5.07 -4.49 8.94
CA PRO A 116 5.71 -5.04 7.75
C PRO A 116 5.25 -6.48 7.48
N ILE A 117 4.62 -6.69 6.32
CA ILE A 117 4.25 -8.03 5.88
C ILE A 117 5.42 -8.66 5.13
N THR A 118 5.85 -9.84 5.57
CA THR A 118 6.70 -10.71 4.74
C THR A 118 5.82 -11.38 3.69
N LYS A 119 6.36 -11.58 2.49
CA LYS A 119 5.78 -12.57 1.58
C LYS A 119 5.93 -13.90 2.30
N GLU A 120 4.80 -14.54 2.63
CA GLU A 120 4.83 -15.93 3.08
C GLU A 120 5.54 -16.72 1.97
N ALA A 121 6.66 -17.35 2.31
CA ALA A 121 7.40 -18.13 1.33
C ALA A 121 6.42 -19.16 0.75
N ALA A 122 6.33 -19.24 -0.58
CA ALA A 122 5.63 -20.35 -1.21
C ALA A 122 6.13 -21.64 -0.55
N PRO A 123 5.25 -22.58 -0.14
CA PRO A 123 5.70 -23.83 0.43
C PRO A 123 6.74 -24.41 -0.52
N GLN A 124 7.96 -24.57 -0.02
CA GLN A 124 9.02 -25.22 -0.76
C GLN A 124 8.54 -26.65 -0.95
N THR A 125 8.03 -26.95 -2.14
CA THR A 125 7.70 -28.31 -2.55
C THR A 125 9.02 -29.07 -2.55
N ASP A 126 9.28 -29.75 -1.44
CA ASP A 126 10.42 -30.65 -1.27
C ASP A 126 10.11 -31.94 -2.05
N GLU A 127 9.94 -31.81 -3.37
CA GLU A 127 9.85 -32.93 -4.29
C GLU A 127 11.27 -33.35 -4.67
N TRP A 128 11.94 -34.04 -3.74
CA TRP A 128 13.05 -34.91 -4.10
C TRP A 128 12.48 -36.23 -4.59
N TYR A 129 12.33 -36.33 -5.91
CA TYR A 129 12.12 -37.60 -6.60
C TYR A 129 13.28 -38.57 -6.28
N TRP A 130 12.94 -39.75 -5.78
CA TRP A 130 13.73 -40.97 -6.01
C TRP A 130 13.04 -41.81 -7.09
#